data_AF-A0A819D8D9-F1
#
_entry.id   AF-A0A819D8D9-F1
#
_cell.length_a   1.000
_cell.length_b   1.000
_cell.length_c   1.000
_cell.angle_alpha   90.00
_cell.angle_beta   90.00
_cell.angle_gamma   90.00
#
_symmetry.space_group_name_H-M   'P 1'
#
loop_
_entity.id
_entity.type
_entity.pdbx_description
1 polymer ?
#
loop_
_entity_poly.entity_id
_entity_poly.type
_entity_poly.pdbx_seq_one_letter_code
_entity_poly.pdbx_strand_id
1 'polypeptide(L)'
;MGQLARYYIEYYLLNENDLLLLHDKCSQIVDATKDDIQRWSKEGTYTSFVCDQMKKLPTNHAERVKYASKVLYLHYLIAFFKRSIFKRLSGKPFPDDAPRSLQDKALRIYAIANINERTRKQDNTVPPRLRLKLTAHICILALYICRFTVDIDNLRLSLGSSIAVSKLQDIFTELGCRIIKVAHTNVATLEIPINKPKLKDASSFSSNRKRKRTT
;
A
#
# COMPACT_ATOMS: atom_id res chain seq x y z
N MET A 1 15.02 14.82 -3.40
CA MET A 1 13.99 13.75 -3.31
C MET A 1 12.88 14.06 -2.31
N GLY A 2 13.20 14.64 -1.13
CA GLY A 2 12.20 14.98 -0.11
C GLY A 2 11.00 15.76 -0.67
N GLN A 3 11.22 16.79 -1.49
CA GLN A 3 10.13 17.62 -2.01
C GLN A 3 9.25 16.95 -3.07
N LEU A 4 9.80 16.20 -4.04
CA LEU A 4 9.01 15.55 -5.10
C LEU A 4 8.20 14.35 -4.59
N ALA A 5 8.79 13.51 -3.75
CA ALA A 5 8.05 12.40 -3.13
C ALA A 5 7.00 12.91 -2.15
N ARG A 6 7.32 13.99 -1.41
CA ARG A 6 6.37 14.72 -0.57
C ARG A 6 5.24 15.31 -1.41
N TYR A 7 5.54 16.00 -2.51
CA TYR A 7 4.54 16.55 -3.42
C TYR A 7 3.65 15.47 -4.01
N TYR A 8 4.21 14.34 -4.46
CA TYR A 8 3.41 13.23 -5.01
C TYR A 8 2.44 12.67 -3.95
N ILE A 9 2.89 12.47 -2.72
CA ILE A 9 2.03 11.94 -1.66
C ILE A 9 0.99 12.98 -1.21
N GLU A 10 1.41 14.22 -0.98
CA GLU A 10 0.56 15.31 -0.51
C GLU A 10 -0.46 15.77 -1.57
N TYR A 11 -0.20 15.60 -2.86
CA TYR A 11 -1.17 15.97 -3.92
C TYR A 11 -1.98 14.79 -4.46
N TYR A 12 -1.34 13.63 -4.70
CA TYR A 12 -1.99 12.54 -5.42
C TYR A 12 -2.51 11.41 -4.52
N LEU A 13 -1.92 11.20 -3.34
CA LEU A 13 -2.29 10.08 -2.45
C LEU A 13 -3.19 10.52 -1.28
N LEU A 14 -2.76 11.56 -0.57
CA LEU A 14 -3.30 12.08 0.68
C LEU A 14 -3.24 13.61 0.62
N ASN A 15 -4.34 14.23 0.19
CA ASN A 15 -4.42 15.69 0.22
C ASN A 15 -4.67 16.20 1.65
N GLU A 16 -4.61 17.51 1.85
CA GLU A 16 -4.80 18.10 3.18
C GLU A 16 -6.19 17.77 3.76
N ASN A 17 -7.24 17.73 2.95
CA ASN A 17 -8.58 17.36 3.40
C ASN A 17 -8.64 15.90 3.87
N ASP A 18 -7.97 14.98 3.18
CA ASP A 18 -7.86 13.58 3.58
C ASP A 18 -7.12 13.45 4.91
N LEU A 19 -6.06 14.23 5.11
CA LEU A 19 -5.31 14.27 6.36
C LEU A 19 -6.15 14.81 7.53
N LEU A 20 -6.98 15.82 7.30
CA LEU A 20 -7.90 16.34 8.32
C LEU A 20 -8.92 15.28 8.75
N LEU A 21 -9.50 14.54 7.80
CA LEU A 21 -10.42 13.43 8.11
C LEU A 21 -9.76 12.31 8.94
N LEU A 22 -8.45 12.12 8.77
CA LEU A 22 -7.68 11.12 9.50
C LEU A 22 -7.20 11.62 10.85
N HIS A 23 -6.96 12.93 11.00
CA HIS A 23 -6.54 13.56 12.24
C HIS A 23 -7.49 13.21 13.39
N ASP A 24 -8.80 13.32 13.13
CA ASP A 24 -9.85 13.01 14.10
C ASP A 24 -9.96 11.50 14.43
N LYS A 25 -9.45 10.65 13.54
CA LYS A 25 -9.53 9.18 13.66
C LYS A 25 -8.25 8.54 14.20
N CYS A 26 -7.12 9.24 14.15
CA CYS A 26 -5.85 8.68 14.58
C CYS A 26 -5.52 8.96 16.05
N SER A 27 -6.42 9.57 16.84
CA SER A 27 -6.20 9.84 18.27
C SER A 27 -5.76 8.60 19.05
N GLN A 28 -6.41 7.46 18.81
CA GLN A 28 -6.01 6.18 19.42
C GLN A 28 -4.55 5.82 19.13
N ILE A 29 -4.05 6.08 17.91
CA ILE A 29 -2.66 5.81 17.51
C ILE A 29 -1.72 6.84 18.13
N VAL A 30 -2.16 8.10 18.17
CA VAL A 30 -1.39 9.21 18.75
C VAL A 30 -1.18 8.97 20.24
N ASP A 31 -2.18 8.52 20.98
CA ASP A 31 -2.08 8.32 22.42
C ASP A 31 -1.66 6.90 22.82
N ALA A 32 -1.41 6.02 21.83
CA ALA A 32 -1.08 4.63 22.05
C ALA A 32 0.16 4.45 22.94
N THR A 33 0.03 3.62 23.97
CA THR A 33 1.17 3.13 24.75
C THR A 33 1.82 1.92 24.07
N LYS A 34 2.99 1.50 24.58
CA LYS A 34 3.65 0.27 24.11
C LYS A 34 2.76 -0.96 24.32
N ASP A 35 2.00 -0.99 25.40
CA ASP A 35 1.10 -2.08 25.75
C ASP A 35 -0.11 -2.13 24.81
N ASP A 36 -0.65 -0.96 24.44
CA ASP A 36 -1.71 -0.86 23.43
C ASP A 36 -1.26 -1.44 22.09
N ILE A 37 -0.08 -1.02 21.61
CA ILE A 37 0.47 -1.50 20.34
C ILE A 37 0.73 -3.00 20.40
N GLN A 38 1.24 -3.51 21.52
CA GLN A 38 1.46 -4.94 21.70
C GLN A 38 0.15 -5.73 21.69
N ARG A 39 -0.88 -5.22 22.37
CA ARG A 39 -2.23 -5.80 22.38
C ARG A 39 -2.82 -5.83 20.97
N TRP A 40 -2.82 -4.72 20.25
CA TRP A 40 -3.34 -4.66 18.88
C TRP A 40 -2.60 -5.58 17.91
N SER A 41 -1.28 -5.74 18.11
CA SER A 41 -0.50 -6.69 17.33
C SER A 41 -0.90 -8.15 17.61
N LYS A 42 -1.22 -8.50 18.86
CA LYS A 42 -1.66 -9.86 19.25
C LYS A 42 -3.07 -10.16 18.76
N GLU A 43 -3.95 -9.17 18.84
CA GLU A 43 -5.35 -9.28 18.39
C GLU A 43 -5.49 -9.24 16.86
N GLY A 44 -4.43 -8.82 16.15
CA GLY A 44 -4.45 -8.69 14.68
C GLY A 44 -5.21 -7.47 14.18
N THR A 45 -5.53 -6.52 15.06
CA THR A 45 -6.18 -5.24 14.74
C THR A 45 -5.35 -4.45 13.72
N TYR A 46 -4.04 -4.38 13.94
CA TYR A 46 -3.06 -3.81 13.01
C TYR A 46 -2.04 -4.88 12.60
N THR A 47 -1.51 -4.76 11.38
CA THR A 47 -0.46 -5.70 10.92
C THR A 47 0.87 -5.39 11.61
N SER A 48 1.78 -6.37 11.66
CA SER A 48 3.13 -6.20 12.23
C SER A 48 3.83 -4.95 11.70
N PHE A 49 3.79 -4.75 10.37
CA PHE A 49 4.39 -3.59 9.73
C PHE A 49 3.83 -2.27 10.25
N VAL A 50 2.50 -2.17 10.41
CA VAL A 50 1.83 -0.97 10.91
C VAL A 50 2.21 -0.73 12.37
N CYS A 51 2.15 -1.76 13.21
CA CYS A 51 2.58 -1.70 14.61
C CYS A 51 4.04 -1.23 14.76
N ASP A 52 4.93 -1.70 13.88
CA ASP A 52 6.34 -1.29 13.89
C ASP A 52 6.54 0.18 13.53
N GLN A 53 5.67 0.77 12.71
CA GLN A 53 5.69 2.21 12.46
C GLN A 53 5.09 3.01 13.62
N MET A 54 4.05 2.50 14.29
CA MET A 54 3.49 3.14 15.49
C MET A 54 4.52 3.28 16.61
N LYS A 55 5.43 2.30 16.76
CA LYS A 55 6.55 2.38 17.73
C LYS A 55 7.56 3.50 17.42
N LYS A 56 7.56 4.03 16.19
CA LYS A 56 8.51 5.04 15.69
C LYS A 56 7.89 6.44 15.60
N LEU A 57 6.75 6.65 16.25
CA LEU A 57 6.06 7.94 16.25
C LEU A 57 7.00 9.06 16.76
N PRO A 58 6.99 10.24 16.11
CA PRO A 58 7.72 11.41 16.58
C PRO A 58 7.26 11.86 17.98
N THR A 59 8.14 12.56 18.70
CA THR A 59 7.82 13.17 19.99
C THR A 59 7.04 14.48 19.84
N ASN A 60 7.30 15.25 18.78
CA ASN A 60 6.55 16.47 18.48
C ASN A 60 5.09 16.14 18.15
N HIS A 61 4.13 16.71 18.88
CA HIS A 61 2.72 16.38 18.73
C HIS A 61 2.18 16.61 17.30
N ALA A 62 2.44 17.78 16.70
CA ALA A 62 1.93 18.09 15.36
C ALA A 62 2.50 17.13 14.29
N GLU A 63 3.79 16.79 14.38
CA GLU A 63 4.39 15.78 13.51
C GLU A 63 3.87 14.37 13.80
N ARG A 64 3.66 14.04 15.08
CA ARG A 64 3.12 12.77 15.55
C ARG A 64 1.76 12.50 14.95
N VAL A 65 0.85 13.47 15.00
CA VAL A 65 -0.48 13.30 14.41
C VAL A 65 -0.41 13.15 12.89
N LYS A 66 0.41 13.97 12.22
CA LYS A 66 0.63 13.85 10.76
C LYS A 66 1.23 12.50 10.37
N TYR A 67 2.09 11.91 11.19
CA TYR A 67 2.68 10.60 10.97
C TYR A 67 1.65 9.49 11.23
N ALA A 68 0.96 9.54 12.36
CA ALA A 68 -0.11 8.61 12.74
C ALA A 68 -1.22 8.56 11.68
N SER A 69 -1.62 9.71 11.14
CA SER A 69 -2.61 9.80 10.04
C SER A 69 -2.15 9.02 8.80
N LYS A 70 -0.88 9.13 8.42
CA LYS A 70 -0.32 8.39 7.27
C LYS A 70 -0.25 6.89 7.55
N VAL A 71 0.13 6.50 8.76
CA VAL A 71 0.15 5.10 9.21
C VAL A 71 -1.27 4.50 9.21
N LEU A 72 -2.27 5.26 9.67
CA LEU A 72 -3.67 4.85 9.64
C LEU A 72 -4.18 4.67 8.21
N TYR A 73 -3.86 5.62 7.32
CA TYR A 73 -4.21 5.49 5.91
C TYR A 73 -3.55 4.28 5.24
N LEU A 74 -2.28 4.01 5.56
CA LEU A 74 -1.59 2.82 5.09
C LEU A 74 -2.31 1.54 5.56
N HIS A 75 -2.76 1.50 6.81
CA HIS A 75 -3.57 0.40 7.32
C HIS A 75 -4.86 0.21 6.51
N TYR A 76 -5.60 1.29 6.21
CA TYR A 76 -6.81 1.24 5.39
C TYR A 76 -6.54 0.73 3.97
N LEU A 77 -5.45 1.16 3.33
CA LEU A 77 -5.08 0.66 2.00
C LEU A 77 -4.69 -0.82 2.02
N ILE A 78 -3.99 -1.28 3.06
CA ILE A 78 -3.65 -2.71 3.23
C ILE A 78 -4.92 -3.54 3.45
N ALA A 79 -5.84 -3.08 4.29
CA ALA A 79 -7.13 -3.75 4.51
C ALA A 79 -7.93 -3.84 3.21
N PHE A 80 -8.00 -2.74 2.46
CA PHE A 80 -8.64 -2.70 1.15
C PHE A 80 -7.97 -3.63 0.14
N PHE A 81 -6.63 -3.66 0.10
CA PHE A 81 -5.88 -4.57 -0.75
C PHE A 81 -6.22 -6.03 -0.48
N LYS A 82 -6.30 -6.45 0.80
CA LYS A 82 -6.70 -7.81 1.17
C LYS A 82 -8.10 -8.17 0.68
N ARG A 83 -9.02 -7.21 0.68
CA ARG A 83 -10.38 -7.41 0.13
C ARG A 83 -10.42 -7.38 -1.40
N SER A 84 -9.53 -6.61 -2.03
CA SER A 84 -9.44 -6.47 -3.49
C SER A 84 -9.08 -7.75 -4.23
N ILE A 85 -8.58 -8.76 -3.52
CA ILE A 85 -8.21 -10.07 -4.08
C ILE A 85 -9.46 -10.84 -4.53
N PHE A 86 -10.57 -10.65 -3.83
CA PHE A 86 -11.83 -11.32 -4.14
C PHE A 86 -12.41 -10.80 -5.46
N LYS A 87 -13.10 -11.68 -6.20
CA LYS A 87 -13.68 -11.35 -7.52
C LYS A 87 -14.70 -10.21 -7.44
N ARG A 88 -15.34 -10.03 -6.29
CA ARG A 88 -16.29 -8.95 -6.00
C ARG A 88 -15.99 -8.39 -4.62
N LEU A 89 -16.05 -7.06 -4.51
CA LEU A 89 -16.07 -6.36 -3.23
C LEU A 89 -17.49 -6.40 -2.67
N SER A 90 -17.97 -7.59 -2.29
CA SER A 90 -19.25 -7.73 -1.58
C SER A 90 -19.02 -7.50 -0.08
N GLY A 91 -19.80 -6.62 0.54
CA GLY A 91 -19.66 -6.24 1.95
C GLY A 91 -18.83 -4.97 2.15
N LYS A 92 -18.27 -4.77 3.35
CA LYS A 92 -17.45 -3.59 3.70
C LYS A 92 -15.98 -3.82 3.30
N PRO A 93 -15.45 -3.09 2.30
CA PRO A 93 -14.09 -3.30 1.80
C PRO A 93 -13.02 -2.60 2.66
N PHE A 94 -13.44 -1.79 3.63
CA PHE A 94 -12.61 -1.07 4.59
C PHE A 94 -13.00 -1.43 6.03
N PRO A 95 -12.12 -1.18 7.02
CA PRO A 95 -12.47 -1.16 8.44
C PRO A 95 -13.64 -0.21 8.73
N ASP A 96 -14.41 -0.50 9.79
CA ASP A 96 -15.63 0.24 10.14
C ASP A 96 -15.37 1.70 10.55
N ASP A 97 -14.18 1.98 11.05
CA ASP A 97 -13.73 3.30 11.49
C ASP A 97 -13.22 4.19 10.34
N ALA A 98 -13.03 3.63 9.13
CA ALA A 98 -12.51 4.36 7.98
C ALA A 98 -13.50 5.44 7.49
N PRO A 99 -13.09 6.71 7.33
CA PRO A 99 -13.95 7.78 6.82
C PRO A 99 -14.57 7.45 5.46
N ARG A 100 -15.89 7.60 5.32
CA ARG A 100 -16.63 7.26 4.09
C ARG A 100 -16.06 7.95 2.84
N SER A 101 -15.66 9.22 2.94
CA SER A 101 -15.04 9.96 1.84
C SER A 101 -13.76 9.30 1.33
N LEU A 102 -12.95 8.71 2.21
CA LEU A 102 -11.73 8.00 1.83
C LEU A 102 -12.04 6.64 1.20
N GLN A 103 -13.07 5.95 1.72
CA GLN A 103 -13.55 4.71 1.11
C GLN A 103 -14.03 4.97 -0.33
N ASP A 104 -14.86 5.99 -0.53
CA ASP A 104 -15.38 6.39 -1.84
C ASP A 104 -14.26 6.81 -2.79
N LYS A 105 -13.28 7.59 -2.30
CA LYS A 105 -12.08 7.96 -3.06
C LYS A 105 -11.31 6.72 -3.53
N ALA A 106 -11.04 5.79 -2.64
CA ALA A 106 -10.30 4.57 -2.97
C ALA A 106 -11.08 3.68 -3.95
N LEU A 107 -12.40 3.53 -3.79
CA LEU A 107 -13.23 2.80 -4.74
C LEU A 107 -13.19 3.44 -6.14
N ARG A 108 -13.24 4.77 -6.24
CA ARG A 108 -13.11 5.48 -7.53
C ARG A 108 -11.76 5.29 -8.20
N ILE A 109 -10.68 5.19 -7.43
CA ILE A 109 -9.31 5.08 -7.98
C ILE A 109 -8.96 3.63 -8.35
N TYR A 110 -9.42 2.66 -7.55
CA TYR A 110 -8.92 1.28 -7.62
C TYR A 110 -9.98 0.25 -7.99
N ALA A 111 -11.26 0.61 -8.08
CA ALA A 111 -12.32 -0.33 -8.43
C ALA A 111 -13.12 0.15 -9.65
N ILE A 112 -13.75 -0.81 -10.33
CA ILE A 112 -14.73 -0.58 -11.38
C ILE A 112 -16.09 -0.96 -10.83
N ALA A 113 -17.02 -0.01 -10.86
CA ALA A 113 -18.42 -0.27 -10.52
C ALA A 113 -19.10 -1.04 -11.64
N ASN A 114 -19.72 -2.16 -11.30
CA ASN A 114 -20.54 -2.94 -12.20
C ASN A 114 -21.97 -2.86 -11.70
N ILE A 115 -22.85 -2.29 -12.52
CA ILE A 115 -24.28 -2.26 -12.22
C ILE A 115 -24.88 -3.48 -12.89
N ASN A 116 -25.47 -4.37 -12.09
CA ASN A 116 -26.23 -5.47 -12.64
C ASN A 116 -27.58 -4.93 -13.13
N GLU A 117 -27.79 -4.88 -14.44
CA GLU A 117 -29.00 -4.32 -15.07
C GLU A 117 -30.30 -4.98 -14.59
N ARG A 118 -30.26 -6.28 -14.26
CA ARG A 118 -31.44 -7.04 -13.79
C ARG A 118 -31.76 -6.80 -12.32
N THR A 119 -30.76 -6.73 -11.45
CA THR A 119 -30.97 -6.60 -10.00
C THR A 119 -30.82 -5.15 -9.50
N ARG A 120 -30.34 -4.24 -10.36
CA ARG A 120 -29.87 -2.88 -10.04
C ARG A 120 -28.83 -2.82 -8.91
N LYS A 121 -28.27 -3.96 -8.50
CA LYS A 121 -27.23 -4.02 -7.48
C LYS A 121 -25.90 -3.58 -8.09
N GLN A 122 -25.21 -2.70 -7.37
CA GLN A 122 -23.87 -2.25 -7.72
C GLN A 122 -22.85 -3.14 -7.00
N ASP A 123 -22.03 -3.83 -7.78
CA ASP A 123 -20.88 -4.60 -7.29
C ASP A 123 -19.58 -3.97 -7.81
N ASN A 124 -18.62 -3.74 -6.93
CA ASN A 124 -17.30 -3.24 -7.33
C ASN A 124 -16.32 -4.39 -7.55
N THR A 125 -15.48 -4.29 -8.57
CA THR A 125 -14.40 -5.24 -8.83
C THR A 125 -13.07 -4.53 -8.96
N VAL A 126 -11.98 -5.15 -8.48
CA VAL A 126 -10.63 -4.58 -8.58
C VAL A 126 -9.83 -5.40 -9.60
N PRO A 127 -9.76 -4.94 -10.86
CA PRO A 127 -9.02 -5.64 -11.91
C PRO A 127 -7.51 -5.67 -11.60
N PRO A 128 -6.75 -6.63 -12.15
CA PRO A 128 -5.32 -6.78 -11.86
C PRO A 128 -4.48 -5.52 -12.04
N ARG A 129 -4.78 -4.71 -13.07
CA ARG A 129 -4.10 -3.43 -13.32
C ARG A 129 -4.33 -2.42 -12.19
N LEU A 130 -5.55 -2.27 -11.70
CA LEU A 130 -5.85 -1.36 -10.60
C LEU A 130 -5.34 -1.90 -9.27
N ARG A 131 -5.29 -3.23 -9.10
CA ARG A 131 -4.62 -3.86 -7.97
C ARG A 131 -3.12 -3.55 -7.95
N LEU A 132 -2.45 -3.62 -9.10
CA LEU A 132 -1.04 -3.25 -9.23
C LEU A 132 -0.82 -1.77 -8.87
N LYS A 133 -1.69 -0.88 -9.33
CA LYS A 133 -1.68 0.54 -8.96
C LYS A 133 -1.84 0.74 -7.45
N LEU A 134 -2.79 0.03 -6.83
CA LEU A 134 -2.99 0.04 -5.37
C LEU A 134 -1.72 -0.42 -4.64
N THR A 135 -1.10 -1.52 -5.07
CA THR A 135 0.15 -2.00 -4.48
C THR A 135 1.26 -0.96 -4.61
N ALA A 136 1.44 -0.35 -5.79
CA ALA A 136 2.47 0.68 -5.99
C ALA A 136 2.23 1.89 -5.06
N HIS A 137 0.98 2.31 -4.89
CA HIS A 137 0.61 3.38 -3.96
C HIS A 137 0.90 3.01 -2.50
N ILE A 138 0.65 1.77 -2.09
CA ILE A 138 1.04 1.25 -0.77
C ILE A 138 2.57 1.30 -0.60
N CYS A 139 3.33 0.87 -1.60
CA CYS A 139 4.80 0.91 -1.56
C CYS A 139 5.35 2.33 -1.44
N ILE A 140 4.80 3.28 -2.19
CA ILE A 140 5.19 4.70 -2.13
C ILE A 140 4.91 5.28 -0.74
N LEU A 141 3.73 5.01 -0.17
CA LEU A 141 3.38 5.46 1.16
C LEU A 141 4.28 4.82 2.24
N ALA A 142 4.56 3.52 2.11
CA ALA A 142 5.48 2.82 3.00
C ALA A 142 6.91 3.40 2.92
N LEU A 143 7.42 3.71 1.72
CA LEU A 143 8.71 4.38 1.54
C LEU A 143 8.74 5.70 2.29
N TYR A 144 7.71 6.52 2.14
CA TYR A 144 7.67 7.81 2.80
C TYR A 144 7.62 7.71 4.33
N ILE A 145 6.76 6.83 4.85
CA ILE A 145 6.63 6.59 6.30
C ILE A 145 7.95 6.06 6.89
N CYS A 146 8.65 5.19 6.15
CA CYS A 146 9.90 4.57 6.58
C CYS A 146 11.15 5.36 6.15
N ARG A 147 11.04 6.66 5.84
CA ARG A 147 12.17 7.53 5.44
C ARG A 147 13.02 6.94 4.30
N PHE A 148 12.34 6.42 3.29
CA PHE A 148 12.89 5.87 2.05
C PHE A 148 13.65 4.54 2.19
N THR A 149 13.50 3.84 3.32
CA THR A 149 14.04 2.48 3.55
C THR A 149 12.94 1.54 4.06
N VAL A 150 12.58 0.52 3.30
CA VAL A 150 11.46 -0.39 3.63
C VAL A 150 11.93 -1.84 3.67
N ASP A 151 11.61 -2.53 4.75
CA ASP A 151 11.67 -4.00 4.81
C ASP A 151 10.54 -4.59 3.94
N ILE A 152 10.94 -5.19 2.81
CA ILE A 152 10.04 -5.75 1.80
C ILE A 152 9.32 -6.97 2.38
N ASP A 153 9.99 -7.79 3.18
CA ASP A 153 9.45 -9.03 3.69
C ASP A 153 8.39 -8.74 4.77
N ASN A 154 8.63 -7.77 5.66
CA ASN A 154 7.62 -7.34 6.64
C ASN A 154 6.40 -6.68 5.97
N LEU A 155 6.61 -5.84 4.94
CA LEU A 155 5.50 -5.27 4.16
C LEU A 155 4.72 -6.37 3.41
N ARG A 156 5.43 -7.34 2.84
CA ARG A 156 4.83 -8.50 2.15
C ARG A 156 3.92 -9.29 3.08
N LEU A 157 4.37 -9.60 4.30
CA LEU A 157 3.56 -10.30 5.30
C LEU A 157 2.28 -9.52 5.59
N SER A 158 2.36 -8.19 5.67
CA SER A 158 1.18 -7.34 5.86
C SER A 158 0.21 -7.38 4.68
N LEU A 159 0.71 -7.51 3.45
CA LEU A 159 -0.11 -7.69 2.24
C LEU A 159 -0.69 -9.12 2.10
N GLY A 160 -0.24 -10.09 2.90
CA GLY A 160 -0.74 -11.47 2.91
C GLY A 160 0.03 -12.38 1.97
N SER A 161 -0.58 -13.43 1.39
CA SER A 161 0.06 -14.36 0.44
C SER A 161 -0.20 -14.06 -1.04
N SER A 162 -0.97 -13.01 -1.34
CA SER A 162 -1.48 -12.72 -2.70
C SER A 162 -0.49 -12.10 -3.70
N ILE A 163 0.68 -11.65 -3.26
CA ILE A 163 1.70 -10.96 -4.08
C ILE A 163 3.10 -11.53 -3.84
N ALA A 164 3.63 -12.37 -4.71
CA ALA A 164 4.98 -12.94 -4.54
C ALA A 164 6.05 -11.87 -4.17
N VAL A 165 7.03 -12.25 -3.33
CA VAL A 165 8.13 -11.34 -2.90
C VAL A 165 8.83 -10.74 -4.11
N SER A 166 9.12 -11.56 -5.12
CA SER A 166 9.71 -11.12 -6.40
C SER A 166 8.89 -10.04 -7.09
N LYS A 167 7.55 -10.15 -7.07
CA LYS A 167 6.67 -9.13 -7.67
C LYS A 167 6.70 -7.82 -6.89
N LEU A 168 6.82 -7.89 -5.56
CA LEU A 168 6.96 -6.70 -4.73
C LEU A 168 8.32 -6.04 -4.94
N GLN A 169 9.39 -6.83 -5.09
CA GLN A 169 10.72 -6.37 -5.48
C GLN A 169 10.72 -5.70 -6.85
N ASP A 170 10.04 -6.26 -7.86
CA ASP A 170 9.89 -5.63 -9.18
C ASP A 170 9.27 -4.23 -9.05
N ILE A 171 8.21 -4.08 -8.25
CA ILE A 171 7.55 -2.78 -8.03
C ILE A 171 8.52 -1.79 -7.38
N PHE A 172 9.25 -2.18 -6.34
CA PHE A 172 10.25 -1.30 -5.71
C PHE A 172 11.37 -0.91 -6.69
N THR A 173 11.79 -1.84 -7.54
CA THR A 173 12.80 -1.57 -8.58
C THR A 173 12.27 -0.61 -9.64
N GLU A 174 11.01 -0.77 -10.08
CA GLU A 174 10.32 0.14 -11.00
C GLU A 174 10.16 1.55 -10.40
N LEU A 175 9.99 1.66 -9.08
CA LEU A 175 10.00 2.92 -8.32
C LEU A 175 11.41 3.52 -8.16
N GLY A 176 12.46 2.86 -8.67
CA GLY A 176 13.84 3.32 -8.61
C GLY A 176 14.59 2.98 -7.32
N CYS A 177 14.04 2.08 -6.49
CA CYS A 177 14.71 1.63 -5.27
C CYS A 177 15.83 0.64 -5.60
N ARG A 178 16.91 0.70 -4.81
CA ARG A 178 17.91 -0.36 -4.73
C ARG A 178 17.44 -1.40 -3.72
N ILE A 179 17.49 -2.68 -4.10
CA ILE A 179 17.18 -3.78 -3.21
C ILE A 179 18.49 -4.37 -2.69
N ILE A 180 18.62 -4.42 -1.37
CA ILE A 180 19.75 -4.96 -0.66
C ILE A 180 19.26 -6.04 0.30
N LYS A 181 20.03 -7.11 0.42
CA LYS A 181 19.74 -8.16 1.40
C LYS A 181 20.47 -7.80 2.69
N VAL A 182 19.73 -7.55 3.75
CA VAL A 182 20.26 -7.26 5.08
C VAL A 182 19.90 -8.42 5.98
N ALA A 183 20.92 -9.17 6.42
CA ALA A 183 20.77 -10.47 7.06
C ALA A 183 19.89 -11.43 6.23
N HIS A 184 18.70 -11.78 6.73
CA HIS A 184 17.74 -12.67 6.06
C HIS A 184 16.56 -11.92 5.43
N THR A 185 16.61 -10.58 5.39
CA THR A 185 15.51 -9.74 4.91
C THR A 185 15.91 -8.94 3.67
N ASN A 186 14.96 -8.74 2.77
CA ASN A 186 15.10 -7.89 1.60
C ASN A 186 14.67 -6.46 1.97
N VAL A 187 15.58 -5.51 1.79
CA VAL A 187 15.35 -4.09 2.11
C VAL A 187 15.39 -3.28 0.82
N ALA A 188 14.34 -2.52 0.55
CA ALA A 188 14.28 -1.53 -0.52
C ALA A 188 14.73 -0.17 0.02
N THR A 189 15.71 0.45 -0.63
CA THR A 189 16.18 1.81 -0.29
C THR A 189 16.13 2.70 -1.52
N LEU A 190 15.52 3.87 -1.40
CA LEU A 190 15.47 4.87 -2.46
C LEU A 190 16.56 5.93 -2.21
N GLU A 191 17.65 5.85 -2.97
CA GLU A 191 18.81 6.74 -2.87
C GLU A 191 18.92 7.68 -4.08
N ILE A 192 19.73 8.73 -3.95
CA ILE A 192 20.07 9.66 -5.05
C ILE A 192 21.48 9.33 -5.54
N PRO A 193 21.72 9.27 -6.86
CA PRO A 193 20.76 9.46 -7.96
C PRO A 193 19.76 8.31 -8.07
N ILE A 194 18.53 8.61 -8.50
CA ILE A 194 17.50 7.58 -8.71
C ILE A 194 18.03 6.56 -9.70
N ASN A 195 18.01 5.29 -9.31
CA ASN A 195 18.43 4.22 -10.19
C ASN A 195 17.45 4.14 -11.36
N LYS A 196 17.93 4.29 -12.60
CA LYS A 196 17.04 4.21 -13.77
C LYS A 196 16.46 2.79 -13.82
N PRO A 197 15.14 2.63 -13.97
CA PRO A 197 14.56 1.30 -14.10
C PRO A 197 15.21 0.62 -15.30
N LYS A 198 15.74 -0.59 -15.09
CA LYS A 198 16.28 -1.41 -16.19
C LYS A 198 15.10 -1.80 -17.08
N LEU A 199 14.92 -1.10 -18.19
CA LEU A 199 13.95 -1.49 -19.21
C LEU A 199 14.32 -2.90 -19.65
N LYS A 200 13.43 -3.88 -19.45
CA LYS A 200 13.61 -5.20 -20.04
C LYS A 200 13.55 -5.02 -21.55
N ASP A 201 14.63 -5.37 -22.25
CA ASP A 201 14.70 -5.28 -23.70
C ASP A 201 13.51 -6.02 -24.34
N ALA A 202 12.86 -5.35 -25.29
CA ALA A 202 11.69 -5.84 -26.03
C ALA A 202 11.99 -7.09 -26.90
N SER A 203 13.24 -7.57 -26.93
CA SER A 203 13.70 -8.73 -27.70
C SER A 203 13.29 -10.08 -27.11
N SER A 204 12.79 -10.14 -25.87
CA SER A 204 12.42 -11.41 -25.21
C SER A 204 11.00 -11.92 -25.54
N PHE A 205 10.18 -11.15 -26.26
CA PHE A 205 8.80 -11.54 -26.60
C PHE A 205 8.64 -12.31 -27.92
N SER A 206 9.68 -12.42 -28.77
CA SER A 206 9.54 -13.03 -30.11
C SER A 206 9.85 -14.53 -30.20
N SER A 207 10.31 -15.20 -29.14
CA SER A 207 10.89 -16.55 -29.29
C SER A 207 9.96 -17.73 -29.02
N ASN A 208 8.68 -17.52 -28.65
CA ASN A 208 7.79 -18.63 -28.22
C ASN A 208 6.59 -18.94 -29.12
N ARG A 209 6.54 -18.43 -30.36
CA ARG A 209 5.55 -18.86 -31.37
C ARG A 209 6.20 -19.67 -32.48
N LYS A 210 6.62 -20.90 -32.20
CA LYS A 210 6.79 -21.97 -33.21
C LYS A 210 7.05 -23.30 -32.52
N ARG A 211 5.98 -23.99 -32.11
CA ARG A 211 5.90 -25.46 -32.03
C ARG A 211 4.50 -25.86 -31.59
N LYS A 212 3.64 -26.11 -32.58
CA LYS A 212 2.58 -27.14 -32.60
C LYS A 212 1.83 -27.04 -33.94
N ARG A 213 2.29 -27.81 -34.91
CA ARG A 213 1.44 -28.38 -35.96
C ARG A 213 1.93 -29.80 -36.18
N THR A 214 1.24 -30.72 -35.51
CA THR A 214 1.16 -32.15 -35.81
C THR A 214 -0.04 -32.35 -36.72
N THR A 215 0.18 -32.94 -37.88
CA THR A 215 -0.56 -34.04 -38.51
C THR A 215 0.18 -34.36 -39.79
#